data_AF-X1SD54-F1
#
_entry.id   AF-X1SD54-F1
#
_cell.length_a   1.000
_cell.length_b   1.000
_cell.length_c   1.000
_cell.angle_alpha   90.00
_cell.angle_beta   90.00
_cell.angle_gamma   90.00
#
_symmetry.space_group_name_H-M   'P 1'
#
loop_
_entity.id
_entity.type
_entity.pdbx_description
1 polymer ?
#
loop_
_entity_poly.entity_id
_entity_poly.type
_entity_poly.pdbx_seq_one_letter_code
_entity_poly.pdbx_strand_id
1 'polypeptide(L)' 'LVVVKSELLLDHCVVVLDVTEDKVILADPVTGRTRIPHEDFEKIWRFSGITLKRDTI' A
#
# COMPACT_ATOMS: atom_id res chain seq x y z
N LEU A 1 -4.91 3.61 -3.65
CA LEU A 1 -3.86 2.81 -4.33
C LEU A 1 -2.53 3.50 -4.09
N VAL A 2 -1.46 2.74 -3.88
CA VAL A 2 -0.09 3.26 -3.73
C VAL A 2 0.85 2.42 -4.58
N VAL A 3 1.94 3.05 -5.02
CA VAL A 3 3.03 2.35 -5.73
C VAL A 3 4.12 1.99 -4.73
N VAL A 4 4.45 0.71 -4.66
CA VAL A 4 5.54 0.19 -3.83
C VAL A 4 6.59 -0.52 -4.69
N LYS A 5 7.83 -0.52 -4.23
CA LYS A 5 8.91 -1.32 -4.78
C LYS A 5 8.70 -2.78 -4.37
N SER A 6 8.51 -3.66 -5.36
CA SER A 6 8.44 -5.11 -5.14
C SER A 6 9.84 -5.74 -5.15
N GLU A 7 9.99 -6.91 -4.53
CA GLU A 7 11.21 -7.74 -4.62
C GLU A 7 11.55 -8.13 -6.07
N LEU A 8 10.56 -8.12 -6.97
CA LEU A 8 10.76 -8.31 -8.40
C LEU A 8 11.37 -7.09 -9.12
N LEU A 9 11.86 -6.07 -8.39
CA LEU A 9 12.44 -4.82 -8.91
C LEU A 9 11.49 -3.99 -9.79
N LEU A 10 10.20 -4.34 -9.80
CA LEU A 10 9.15 -3.65 -10.54
C LEU A 10 8.31 -2.80 -9.59
N ASP A 11 7.71 -1.75 -10.15
CA ASP A 11 6.68 -0.98 -9.47
C ASP A 11 5.41 -1.83 -9.37
N HIS A 12 4.87 -1.91 -8.16
CA HIS A 12 3.70 -2.71 -7.85
C HIS A 12 2.62 -1.85 -7.22
N CYS A 13 1.41 -1.91 -7.76
CA CYS A 13 0.27 -1.16 -7.24
C CYS A 13 -0.49 -2.00 -6.21
N VAL A 14 -0.57 -1.49 -4.99
CA VAL A 14 -1.32 -2.10 -3.89
C VAL A 14 -2.36 -1.14 -3.32
N VAL A 15 -3.35 -1.68 -2.61
CA VAL A 15 -4.35 -0.88 -1.90
C VAL A 15 -3.89 -0.70 -0.46
N VAL A 16 -3.85 0.53 0.03
CA VAL A 16 -3.80 0.80 1.47
C VAL A 16 -5.21 0.72 2.01
N LEU A 17 -5.44 -0.21 2.93
CA LEU A 17 -6.74 -0.40 3.59
C LEU A 17 -6.85 0.41 4.88
N ASP A 18 -5.75 0.51 5.63
CA ASP A 18 -5.70 1.21 6.91
C ASP A 18 -4.26 1.61 7.24
N VAL A 19 -4.10 2.68 8.02
CA VAL A 19 -2.81 3.18 8.50
C VAL A 19 -2.95 3.51 9.98
N THR A 20 -2.15 2.84 10.81
CA THR A 20 -2.03 3.12 12.25
C THR A 20 -0.63 3.61 12.57
N GLU A 21 -0.39 3.99 13.83
CA GLU A 21 0.93 4.46 14.28
C GLU A 21 2.04 3.42 14.09
N ASP A 22 1.72 2.13 14.19
CA ASP A 22 2.69 1.04 14.18
C ASP A 22 2.74 0.25 12.86
N LYS A 23 1.68 0.31 12.03
CA LYS A 23 1.56 -0.53 10.83
C LYS A 23 0.73 0.08 9.73
N VAL A 24 0.95 -0.45 8.54
CA VAL A 24 0.14 -0.23 7.35
C VAL A 24 -0.51 -1.55 6.94
N ILE A 25 -1.83 -1.54 6.73
CA ILE A 25 -2.57 -2.69 6.22
C ILE A 25 -2.71 -2.54 4.71
N LEU A 26 -2.13 -3.48 3.97
CA LEU A 26 -2.16 -3.53 2.52
C LEU A 26 -3.07 -4.64 2.03
N ALA A 27 -3.71 -4.41 0.88
CA ALA A 27 -4.26 -5.45 0.03
C ALA A 27 -3.48 -5.47 -1.30
N ASP A 28 -2.76 -6.55 -1.50
CA ASP A 28 -2.00 -6.87 -2.69
C ASP A 28 -2.82 -7.85 -3.56
N PRO A 29 -3.03 -7.56 -4.85
CA PRO A 29 -3.71 -8.48 -5.76
C PRO A 29 -3.08 -9.88 -5.86
N VAL A 30 -1.78 -10.01 -5.59
CA VAL A 30 -1.01 -11.27 -5.71
C VAL A 30 -1.02 -12.04 -4.39
N THR A 31 -0.71 -11.36 -3.28
CA THR A 31 -0.50 -12.00 -1.97
C THR A 31 -1.69 -11.88 -1.02
N GLY A 32 -2.70 -11.09 -1.38
CA GLY A 32 -3.88 -10.84 -0.56
C GLY A 32 -3.63 -9.77 0.50
N ARG A 33 -4.18 -9.96 1.70
CA ARG A 33 -4.11 -8.97 2.78
C ARG A 33 -2.84 -9.16 3.61
N THR A 34 -2.04 -8.11 3.72
CA THR A 34 -0.78 -8.11 4.46
C THR A 34 -0.73 -6.95 5.45
N ARG A 35 -0.01 -7.14 6.56
CA ARG A 35 0.26 -6.10 7.56
C ARG A 35 1.77 -5.93 7.61
N ILE A 36 2.24 -4.70 7.45
CA ILE A 36 3.67 -4.38 7.54
C ILE A 36 3.89 -3.25 8.53
N PRO A 37 5.02 -3.24 9.26
CA PRO A 37 5.40 -2.11 10.09
C PRO A 37 5.42 -0.80 9.30
N HIS A 38 5.12 0.31 9.96
CA HIS A 38 5.15 1.63 9.33
C HIS A 38 6.52 1.93 8.71
N GLU A 39 7.59 1.67 9.45
CA GLU A 39 8.98 1.82 9.01
C GLU A 39 9.35 0.96 7.79
N ASP A 40 8.71 -0.19 7.62
CA ASP A 40 8.97 -1.06 6.48
C ASP A 40 8.22 -0.60 5.25
N PHE A 41 7.01 -0.06 5.43
CA PHE A 41 6.27 0.57 4.34
C PHE A 41 7.02 1.78 3.78
N GLU A 42 7.59 2.63 4.65
CA GLU A 42 8.37 3.80 4.22
C GLU A 42 9.56 3.45 3.32
N LYS A 43 10.20 2.29 3.55
CA LYS A 43 11.35 1.82 2.75
C LYS A 43 10.95 1.40 1.33
N ILE A 44 9.71 0.95 1.12
CA ILE A 44 9.25 0.42 -0.16
C ILE A 44 8.34 1.40 -0.91
N TRP A 45 7.75 2.37 -0.22
CA TRP A 45 6.83 3.33 -0.83
C TRP A 45 7.54 4.26 -1.81
N ARG A 46 6.94 4.47 -2.99
CA ARG A 46 7.46 5.37 -4.03
C ARG A 46 6.98 6.81 -3.88
N PHE A 47 6.47 7.20 -2.71
CA PHE A 47 5.89 8.53 -2.45
C PHE A 47 4.76 8.92 -3.43
N SER A 48 4.05 7.92 -3.97
CA SER A 48 2.97 8.11 -4.94
C SER A 48 1.73 7.34 -4.53
N GLY A 49 0.56 7.96 -4.67
CA GLY A 49 -0.72 7.39 -4.31
C GLY A 49 -1.91 8.04 -5.02
N ILE A 50 -2.97 7.25 -5.19
CA ILE A 50 -4.27 7.66 -5.73
C ILE A 50 -5.30 7.41 -4.64
N THR A 51 -5.99 8.46 -4.21
CA THR A 51 -7.10 8.38 -3.26
C THR A 51 -8.40 8.21 -4.03
N LEU A 52 -9.19 7.20 -3.65
CA LEU A 52 -10.51 6.96 -4.21
C LEU A 52 -11.57 7.42 -3.21
N LYS A 53 -12.53 8.22 -3.67
CA LYS A 53 -13.70 8.60 -2.90
C LYS A 53 -14.92 8.06 -3.63
N ARG A 54 -15.77 7.30 -2.92
CA ARG A 54 -17.06 6.89 -3.47
C ARG A 54 -17.91 8.13 -3.71
N ASP A 55 -18.42 8.29 -4.92
CA ASP A 55 -19.39 9.34 -5.19
C ASP A 55 -20.68 9.05 -4.44
N THR A 56 -21.28 10.10 -3.86
CA THR A 56 -22.46 9.96 -3.01
C THR A 56 -23.67 10.07 -3.93
N ILE A 57 -24.09 8.93 -4.47
CA ILE A 57 -25.39 8.81 -5.16
C ILE A 57 -26.46 8.55 -4.10
#